data_AF-A0A832WHR3-F1
#
_entry.id   AF-A0A832WHR3-F1
#
_cell.length_a   1.000
_cell.length_b   1.000
_cell.length_c   1.000
_cell.angle_alpha   90.00
_cell.angle_beta   90.00
_cell.angle_gamma   90.00
#
_symmetry.space_group_name_H-M   'P 1'
#
loop_
_entity.id
_entity.type
_entity.pdbx_description
1 polymer ?
#
loop_
_entity_poly.entity_id
_entity_poly.type
_entity_poly.pdbx_seq_one_letter_code
_entity_poly.pdbx_strand_id
1 'polypeptide(L)'
;MYDKIALYIILAAKYGVGIRTIFVGEYETILYFDRKYVAKMFSLVWGDLTTLWRLGRTLVSRADHIFKKLENIRMYVEEFANRLKIVCILKSFSNTIPYVTLLFWEDSWREFARIYIKWCRNKLCAYFRGAKEKAKRAASVLSALGATVIVKKYDGEWRVALKADSITAVRRTEWLDAVRALVEELHRRGIISGRQRRRLLREIDAGPNVVEMAGVEFTVRTKGRQIIIKRESLLAEVINSTVETLKSAGLEEGAHFIAKRPDGSSLGYVYISVPTGLWQLEELRRQGIDWADRALKRLEEIAKARGFYDVLQKHLRLAREAETVNPRGLVVEDPGAGVRAEIRDVRVEWTGRRPRVVIEYEAGGQIKSFSFIWGLKTRRAIVATVKLNAERALLLAALTGDGRLKGKRGALQLHAKHLLALTKYKGVGLSPVFSLPVSRLFTDILPWLVQWRGCAIWGLIT
;
A
#
# COMPACT_ATOMS: atom_id res chain seq x y z
N MET A 1 2.83 33.69 35.33
CA MET A 1 3.50 33.64 33.99
C MET A 1 5.02 33.54 34.16
N TYR A 2 5.64 34.47 34.89
CA TYR A 2 7.08 34.50 35.16
C TYR A 2 7.64 33.21 35.79
N ASP A 3 6.91 32.54 36.69
CA ASP A 3 7.36 31.25 37.26
C ASP A 3 7.44 30.13 36.23
N LYS A 4 6.54 30.13 35.23
CA LYS A 4 6.58 29.16 34.12
C LYS A 4 7.78 29.45 33.22
N ILE A 5 8.07 30.72 32.95
CA ILE A 5 9.25 31.15 32.17
C ILE A 5 10.53 30.73 32.91
N ALA A 6 10.62 31.03 34.22
CA ALA A 6 11.73 30.63 35.06
C ALA A 6 11.91 29.10 35.06
N LEU A 7 10.83 28.33 35.18
CA LEU A 7 10.85 26.88 35.09
C LEU A 7 11.39 26.40 33.73
N TYR A 8 10.94 26.98 32.61
CA TYR A 8 11.43 26.61 31.29
C TYR A 8 12.89 27.03 31.05
N ILE A 9 13.33 28.16 31.61
CA ILE A 9 14.74 28.60 31.58
C ILE A 9 15.60 27.67 32.45
N ILE A 10 15.13 27.26 33.63
CA ILE A 10 15.84 26.33 34.51
C ILE A 10 15.91 24.94 33.87
N LEU A 11 14.82 24.44 33.27
CA LEU A 11 14.83 23.22 32.48
C LEU A 11 15.79 23.36 31.29
N ALA A 12 15.76 24.50 30.61
CA ALA A 12 16.69 24.79 29.53
C ALA A 12 18.14 24.71 30.02
N ALA A 13 18.50 25.43 31.07
CA ALA A 13 19.84 25.39 31.67
C ALA A 13 20.24 23.98 32.13
N LYS A 14 19.35 23.27 32.83
CA LYS A 14 19.57 21.91 33.35
C LYS A 14 19.87 20.89 32.25
N TYR A 15 19.23 21.02 31.09
CA TYR A 15 19.46 20.14 29.95
C TYR A 15 20.47 20.73 28.93
N GLY A 16 21.00 21.94 29.19
CA GLY A 16 21.95 22.64 28.31
C GLY A 16 21.33 23.22 27.04
N VAL A 17 20.04 23.55 27.08
CA VAL A 17 19.24 24.10 25.97
C VAL A 17 19.56 25.57 25.71
N GLY A 18 20.04 25.85 24.51
CA GLY A 18 20.21 27.21 24.02
C GLY A 18 18.86 27.88 23.74
N ILE A 19 18.52 28.91 24.51
CA ILE A 19 17.40 29.81 24.23
C ILE A 19 17.95 30.98 23.41
N ARG A 20 17.38 31.21 22.22
CA ARG A 20 17.74 32.31 21.34
C ARG A 20 17.07 33.61 21.74
N THR A 21 15.77 33.56 22.05
CA THR A 21 14.97 34.75 22.39
C THR A 21 13.77 34.34 23.23
N ILE A 22 13.37 35.19 24.17
CA ILE A 22 12.14 35.03 24.95
C ILE A 22 11.26 36.25 24.64
N PHE A 23 10.06 36.00 24.14
CA PHE A 23 9.06 37.04 23.94
C PHE A 23 7.94 36.85 24.97
N VAL A 24 7.66 37.90 25.74
CA VAL A 24 6.60 37.90 26.75
C VAL A 24 5.57 38.95 26.32
N GLY A 25 4.45 38.48 25.78
CA GLY A 25 3.28 39.30 25.49
C GLY A 25 2.30 39.29 26.66
N GLU A 26 1.27 40.14 26.56
CA GLU A 26 0.25 40.31 27.60
C GLU A 26 -0.52 38.99 27.90
N TYR A 27 -0.67 38.13 26.89
CA TYR A 27 -1.43 36.88 27.00
C TYR A 27 -0.64 35.61 26.62
N GLU A 28 0.60 35.74 26.16
CA GLU A 28 1.41 34.59 25.76
C GLU A 28 2.90 34.77 26.01
N THR A 29 3.61 33.65 26.17
CA THR A 29 5.07 33.62 26.22
C THR A 29 5.58 32.70 25.12
N ILE A 30 6.43 33.23 24.23
CA ILE A 30 7.06 32.48 23.17
C ILE A 30 8.55 32.33 23.48
N LEU A 31 9.00 31.08 23.60
CA LEU A 31 10.40 30.71 23.77
C LEU A 31 10.95 30.27 22.41
N TYR A 32 11.87 31.05 21.86
CA TYR A 32 12.63 30.68 20.67
C TYR A 32 13.89 29.95 21.09
N PHE A 33 14.00 28.68 20.75
CA PHE A 33 15.17 27.87 21.04
C PHE A 33 16.09 27.80 19.82
N ASP A 34 17.39 27.53 20.03
CA ASP A 34 18.33 27.30 18.94
C ASP A 34 17.90 26.08 18.10
N ARG A 35 17.78 26.26 16.78
CA ARG A 35 17.26 25.23 15.87
C ARG A 35 18.10 23.95 15.91
N LYS A 36 19.44 24.06 15.97
CA LYS A 36 20.33 22.89 16.00
C LYS A 36 20.12 22.10 17.29
N TYR A 37 19.98 22.81 18.40
CA TYR A 37 19.79 22.23 19.70
C TYR A 37 18.39 21.57 19.84
N VAL A 38 17.33 22.26 19.39
CA VAL A 38 15.95 21.75 19.38
C VAL A 38 15.85 20.45 18.60
N ALA A 39 16.45 20.41 17.42
CA ALA A 39 16.47 19.20 16.61
C ALA A 39 17.15 18.04 17.32
N LYS A 40 18.26 18.30 18.03
CA LYS A 40 18.96 17.32 18.85
C LYS A 40 18.11 16.83 20.02
N MET A 41 17.43 17.72 20.75
CA MET A 41 16.51 17.34 21.82
C MET A 41 15.34 16.52 21.31
N PHE A 42 14.68 16.97 20.24
CA PHE A 42 13.59 16.21 19.66
C PHE A 42 14.06 14.87 19.12
N SER A 43 15.29 14.75 18.61
CA SER A 43 15.85 13.44 18.26
C SER A 43 15.94 12.47 19.45
N LEU A 44 16.04 12.96 20.70
CA LEU A 44 16.05 12.07 21.87
C LEU A 44 14.68 11.43 22.15
N VAL A 45 13.61 12.17 21.86
CA VAL A 45 12.22 11.79 22.14
C VAL A 45 11.46 11.42 20.88
N TRP A 46 12.06 11.56 19.68
CA TRP A 46 11.36 11.42 18.40
C TRP A 46 10.75 10.04 18.23
N GLY A 47 11.42 8.96 18.66
CA GLY A 47 10.84 7.61 18.63
C GLY A 47 9.53 7.49 19.43
N ASP A 48 9.47 8.15 20.58
CA ASP A 48 8.27 8.20 21.43
C ASP A 48 7.21 9.11 20.78
N LEU A 49 7.62 10.26 20.22
CA LEU A 49 6.75 11.18 19.47
C LEU A 49 6.21 10.59 18.16
N THR A 50 6.98 9.79 17.42
CA THR A 50 6.51 9.11 16.20
C THR A 50 5.52 8.02 16.55
N THR A 51 5.71 7.35 17.68
CA THR A 51 4.74 6.38 18.19
C THR A 51 3.43 7.09 18.56
N LEU A 52 3.51 8.21 19.29
CA LEU A 52 2.35 9.06 19.60
C LEU A 52 1.69 9.65 18.35
N TRP A 53 2.47 10.09 17.37
CA TRP A 53 1.98 10.63 16.10
C TRP A 53 1.25 9.54 15.30
N ARG A 54 1.83 8.33 15.21
CA ARG A 54 1.21 7.17 14.56
C ARG A 54 -0.08 6.76 15.27
N LEU A 55 -0.07 6.68 16.60
CA LEU A 55 -1.26 6.35 17.40
C LEU A 55 -2.34 7.43 17.24
N GLY A 56 -1.96 8.70 17.34
CA GLY A 56 -2.86 9.85 17.20
C GLY A 56 -3.55 9.89 15.84
N ARG A 57 -2.81 9.66 14.74
CA ARG A 57 -3.42 9.57 13.40
C ARG A 57 -4.43 8.43 13.28
N THR A 58 -4.19 7.32 13.98
CA THR A 58 -5.06 6.15 13.92
C THR A 58 -6.31 6.29 14.83
N LEU A 59 -6.27 7.19 15.83
CA LEU A 59 -7.35 7.40 16.81
C LEU A 59 -8.31 8.57 16.48
N VAL A 60 -8.22 9.17 15.28
CA VAL A 60 -9.15 10.20 14.75
C VAL A 60 -9.59 11.22 15.83
N SER A 61 -8.65 11.84 16.54
CA SER A 61 -8.97 12.91 17.48
C SER A 61 -8.69 14.28 16.84
N ARG A 62 -9.55 15.28 17.15
CA ARG A 62 -9.56 16.69 16.71
C ARG A 62 -8.29 17.48 17.11
N ALA A 63 -7.11 16.96 16.79
CA ALA A 63 -5.81 17.47 17.23
C ALA A 63 -4.95 17.96 16.05
N ASP A 64 -5.57 18.52 15.00
CA ASP A 64 -4.86 19.02 13.80
C ASP A 64 -3.70 19.96 14.15
N HIS A 65 -3.89 20.80 15.17
CA HIS A 65 -2.84 21.70 15.65
C HIS A 65 -1.65 20.95 16.32
N ILE A 66 -1.88 19.80 16.95
CA ILE A 66 -0.82 18.94 17.51
C ILE A 66 -0.09 18.21 16.37
N PHE A 67 -0.82 17.67 15.39
CA PHE A 67 -0.20 17.00 14.25
C PHE A 67 0.66 17.96 13.42
N LYS A 68 0.19 19.20 13.18
CA LYS A 68 0.99 20.23 12.51
C LYS A 68 2.27 20.57 13.27
N LYS A 69 2.21 20.63 14.62
CA LYS A 69 3.41 20.81 15.46
C LYS A 69 4.35 19.60 15.38
N LEU A 70 3.82 18.38 15.38
CA LEU A 70 4.63 17.16 15.22
C LEU A 70 5.27 17.06 13.83
N GLU A 71 4.59 17.53 12.78
CA GLU A 71 5.14 17.66 11.42
C GLU A 71 6.34 18.63 11.39
N ASN A 72 6.22 19.78 12.05
CA ASN A 72 7.33 20.72 12.18
C ASN A 72 8.51 20.11 12.96
N ILE A 73 8.22 19.40 14.07
CA ILE A 73 9.24 18.69 14.84
C ILE A 73 9.93 17.63 13.97
N ARG A 74 9.16 16.88 13.17
CA ARG A 74 9.69 15.90 12.22
C ARG A 74 10.71 16.52 11.29
N MET A 75 10.37 17.64 10.66
CA MET A 75 11.27 18.35 9.74
C MET A 75 12.60 18.71 10.42
N TYR A 76 12.57 19.20 11.66
CA TYR A 76 13.81 19.50 12.40
C TYR A 76 14.65 18.25 12.66
N VAL A 77 14.03 17.14 13.07
CA VAL A 77 14.75 15.89 13.32
C VAL A 77 15.30 15.30 12.02
N GLU A 78 14.56 15.37 10.92
CA GLU A 78 15.00 14.96 9.58
C GLU A 78 16.17 15.80 9.08
N GLU A 79 16.12 17.12 9.25
CA GLU A 79 17.23 18.02 8.92
C GLU A 79 18.48 17.69 9.73
N PHE A 80 18.33 17.45 11.05
CA PHE A 80 19.43 17.03 11.89
C PHE A 80 20.02 15.68 11.46
N ALA A 81 19.16 14.68 11.21
CA ALA A 81 19.58 13.37 10.74
C ALA A 81 20.32 13.46 9.39
N ASN A 82 19.89 14.36 8.50
CA ASN A 82 20.54 14.61 7.22
C ASN A 82 21.85 15.40 7.33
N ARG A 83 22.10 16.11 8.42
CA ARG A 83 23.38 16.78 8.65
C ARG A 83 24.46 15.85 9.20
N LEU A 84 24.08 14.72 9.79
CA LEU A 84 25.05 13.75 10.30
C LEU A 84 25.91 13.22 9.15
N LYS A 85 27.23 13.28 9.33
CA LYS A 85 28.18 12.68 8.40
C LYS A 85 28.21 11.17 8.61
N ILE A 86 28.05 10.40 7.54
CA ILE A 86 28.10 8.94 7.58
C ILE A 86 29.44 8.49 7.00
N VAL A 87 30.24 7.81 7.82
CA VAL A 87 31.49 7.16 7.39
C VAL A 87 31.27 5.66 7.35
N CYS A 88 31.57 5.06 6.20
CA CYS A 88 31.30 3.66 5.91
C CYS A 88 32.60 2.87 5.87
N ILE A 89 32.68 1.78 6.63
CA ILE A 89 33.85 0.88 6.66
C ILE A 89 33.37 -0.53 6.34
N LEU A 90 33.70 -1.04 5.16
CA LEU A 90 33.50 -2.43 4.79
C LEU A 90 34.63 -3.29 5.40
N LYS A 91 34.25 -4.27 6.22
CA LYS A 91 35.19 -5.22 6.81
C LYS A 91 34.98 -6.59 6.17
N SER A 92 36.05 -7.11 5.58
CA SER A 92 36.03 -8.34 4.80
C SER A 92 37.27 -9.18 5.11
N PHE A 93 37.24 -10.00 6.17
CA PHE A 93 38.35 -10.90 6.54
C PHE A 93 38.08 -12.32 6.03
N SER A 94 39.10 -13.05 5.56
CA SER A 94 38.98 -14.38 4.92
C SER A 94 38.07 -15.37 5.67
N ASN A 95 38.14 -15.39 7.01
CA ASN A 95 37.43 -16.36 7.85
C ASN A 95 36.13 -15.83 8.48
N THR A 96 35.61 -14.69 8.01
CA THR A 96 34.39 -14.09 8.57
C THR A 96 33.43 -13.62 7.49
N ILE A 97 32.14 -13.66 7.80
CA ILE A 97 31.11 -13.07 6.92
C ILE A 97 31.36 -11.56 6.85
N PRO A 98 31.50 -10.98 5.64
CA PRO A 98 31.66 -9.54 5.46
C PRO A 98 30.55 -8.76 6.15
N TYR A 99 30.92 -7.59 6.68
CA TYR A 99 29.97 -6.68 7.28
C TYR A 99 30.42 -5.23 7.08
N VAL A 100 29.46 -4.32 7.13
CA VAL A 100 29.70 -2.88 7.06
C VAL A 100 29.51 -2.29 8.45
N THR A 101 30.42 -1.41 8.82
CA THR A 101 30.27 -0.52 9.97
C THR A 101 29.95 0.86 9.46
N LEU A 102 28.84 1.43 9.91
CA LEU A 102 28.41 2.79 9.61
C LEU A 102 28.58 3.64 10.87
N LEU A 103 29.41 4.66 10.76
CA LEU A 103 29.70 5.62 11.82
C LEU A 103 28.98 6.93 11.51
N PHE A 104 28.07 7.33 12.38
CA PHE A 104 27.39 8.61 12.32
C PHE A 104 28.17 9.61 13.17
N TRP A 105 28.57 10.73 12.57
CA TRP A 105 29.31 11.80 13.21
C TRP A 105 28.49 13.09 13.26
N GLU A 106 28.52 13.76 14.40
CA GLU A 106 28.12 15.17 14.49
C GLU A 106 29.24 16.09 13.98
N ASP A 107 28.91 17.33 13.63
CA ASP A 107 29.86 18.38 13.17
C ASP A 107 31.04 18.60 14.15
N SER A 108 30.86 18.24 15.43
CA SER A 108 31.90 18.30 16.47
C SER A 108 32.87 17.11 16.47
N TRP A 109 32.87 16.27 15.43
CA TRP A 109 33.62 15.01 15.37
C TRP A 109 33.36 14.09 16.56
N ARG A 110 32.13 14.14 17.10
CA ARG A 110 31.68 13.22 18.14
C ARG A 110 30.90 12.06 17.51
N GLU A 111 31.30 10.83 17.85
CA GLU A 111 30.58 9.63 17.41
C GLU A 111 29.16 9.65 18.00
N PHE A 112 28.17 9.75 17.11
CA PHE A 112 26.75 9.75 17.46
C PHE A 112 26.25 8.31 17.63
N ALA A 113 26.47 7.47 16.62
CA ALA A 113 26.03 6.08 16.61
C ALA A 113 26.90 5.22 15.68
N ARG A 114 27.02 3.95 16.02
CA ARG A 114 27.71 2.93 15.23
C ARG A 114 26.78 1.78 14.91
N ILE A 115 26.49 1.61 13.63
CA ILE A 115 25.55 0.61 13.13
C ILE A 115 26.32 -0.44 12.36
N TYR A 116 26.02 -1.71 12.62
CA TYR A 116 26.61 -2.83 11.92
C TYR A 116 25.57 -3.42 10.96
N ILE A 117 25.90 -3.49 9.67
CA ILE A 117 25.10 -4.19 8.66
C ILE A 117 25.81 -5.47 8.28
N LYS A 118 25.13 -6.60 8.38
CA LYS A 118 25.69 -7.91 8.02
C LYS A 118 24.67 -8.85 7.42
N TRP A 119 25.17 -9.90 6.78
CA TRP A 119 24.35 -11.02 6.34
C TRP A 119 24.09 -11.98 7.51
N CYS A 120 22.83 -12.27 7.80
CA CYS A 120 22.41 -13.15 8.89
C CYS A 120 21.20 -13.96 8.50
N ARG A 121 21.25 -15.29 8.67
CA ARG A 121 20.10 -16.19 8.41
C ARG A 121 19.44 -15.91 7.04
N ASN A 122 20.25 -15.81 6.00
CA ASN A 122 19.82 -15.55 4.62
C ASN A 122 19.13 -14.21 4.36
N LYS A 123 19.46 -13.16 5.14
CA LYS A 123 18.94 -11.79 4.94
C LYS A 123 19.90 -10.74 5.46
N LEU A 124 19.78 -9.52 4.91
CA LEU A 124 20.44 -8.33 5.46
C LEU A 124 19.81 -7.97 6.81
N CYS A 125 20.67 -7.74 7.80
CA CYS A 125 20.29 -7.28 9.12
C CYS A 125 21.21 -6.11 9.50
N ALA A 126 20.63 -5.05 10.07
CA ALA A 126 21.41 -3.98 10.68
C ALA A 126 21.09 -3.90 12.17
N TYR A 127 22.11 -3.65 12.98
CA TYR A 127 21.92 -3.49 14.41
C TYR A 127 22.88 -2.49 15.05
N PHE A 128 22.42 -1.87 16.12
CA PHE A 128 23.22 -1.11 17.07
C PHE A 128 23.11 -1.79 18.45
N ARG A 129 24.18 -1.71 19.25
CA ARG A 129 24.21 -2.16 20.66
C ARG A 129 24.78 -1.07 21.54
N GLY A 130 24.19 -0.84 22.70
CA GLY A 130 24.74 0.08 23.70
C GLY A 130 23.77 0.42 24.83
N ALA A 131 24.06 1.51 25.54
CA ALA A 131 23.18 2.06 26.57
C ALA A 131 21.81 2.48 26.01
N LYS A 132 20.78 2.48 26.86
CA LYS A 132 19.38 2.77 26.51
C LYS A 132 19.24 4.09 25.76
N GLU A 133 19.91 5.13 26.23
CA GLU A 133 19.83 6.49 25.71
C GLU A 133 20.47 6.57 24.32
N LYS A 134 21.59 5.87 24.07
CA LYS A 134 22.23 5.81 22.75
C LYS A 134 21.41 4.99 21.77
N ALA A 135 20.81 3.89 22.23
CA ALA A 135 19.91 3.07 21.42
C ALA A 135 18.65 3.85 21.00
N LYS A 136 18.02 4.59 21.92
CA LYS A 136 16.88 5.47 21.60
C LYS A 136 17.25 6.57 20.62
N ARG A 137 18.43 7.18 20.77
CA ARG A 137 18.96 8.17 19.80
C ARG A 137 19.15 7.61 18.40
N ALA A 138 19.85 6.47 18.29
CA ALA A 138 20.02 5.78 17.00
C ALA A 138 18.66 5.39 16.40
N ALA A 139 17.78 4.86 17.26
CA ALA A 139 16.31 4.84 17.18
C ALA A 139 15.70 5.92 16.28
N SER A 140 15.72 7.11 16.85
CA SER A 140 15.10 8.30 16.29
C SER A 140 15.72 8.76 14.98
N VAL A 141 17.05 8.78 14.88
CA VAL A 141 17.74 9.20 13.66
C VAL A 141 17.40 8.25 12.50
N LEU A 142 17.44 6.95 12.73
CA LEU A 142 17.07 5.97 11.71
C LEU A 142 15.61 6.09 11.30
N SER A 143 14.70 6.29 12.25
CA SER A 143 13.29 6.55 11.96
C SER A 143 13.08 7.82 11.14
N ALA A 144 13.80 8.90 11.45
CA ALA A 144 13.78 10.14 10.68
C ALA A 144 14.35 9.96 9.27
N LEU A 145 15.33 9.07 9.10
CA LEU A 145 15.83 8.67 7.78
C LEU A 145 14.90 7.67 7.05
N GLY A 146 13.71 7.38 7.60
CA GLY A 146 12.68 6.56 6.98
C GLY A 146 12.69 5.07 7.35
N ALA A 147 13.59 4.63 8.24
CA ALA A 147 13.64 3.22 8.65
C ALA A 147 12.54 2.87 9.68
N THR A 148 11.94 1.70 9.55
CA THR A 148 11.14 1.11 10.63
C THR A 148 12.07 0.38 11.60
N VAL A 149 12.09 0.82 12.86
CA VAL A 149 13.07 0.36 13.83
C VAL A 149 12.46 -0.35 15.02
N ILE A 150 13.10 -1.42 15.49
CA ILE A 150 12.72 -2.15 16.69
C ILE A 150 13.79 -1.94 17.76
N VAL A 151 13.38 -1.41 18.91
CA VAL A 151 14.26 -1.19 20.07
C VAL A 151 13.88 -2.19 21.16
N LYS A 152 14.84 -3.03 21.58
CA LYS A 152 14.62 -4.07 22.61
C LYS A 152 15.85 -4.24 23.49
N LYS A 153 15.64 -4.58 24.77
CA LYS A 153 16.72 -4.99 25.68
C LYS A 153 17.06 -6.47 25.44
N TYR A 154 18.35 -6.78 25.28
CA TYR A 154 18.89 -8.13 25.11
C TYR A 154 20.21 -8.24 25.89
N ASP A 155 20.32 -9.25 26.77
CA ASP A 155 21.55 -9.57 27.50
C ASP A 155 22.14 -8.36 28.25
N GLY A 156 21.28 -7.57 28.92
CA GLY A 156 21.70 -6.36 29.64
C GLY A 156 21.90 -5.12 28.77
N GLU A 157 22.02 -5.25 27.45
CA GLU A 157 22.22 -4.15 26.51
C GLU A 157 20.94 -3.77 25.75
N TRP A 158 20.86 -2.52 25.29
CA TRP A 158 19.80 -2.11 24.37
C TRP A 158 20.24 -2.30 22.94
N ARG A 159 19.42 -3.03 22.18
CA ARG A 159 19.64 -3.30 20.76
C ARG A 159 18.60 -2.60 19.91
N VAL A 160 19.08 -1.97 18.87
CA VAL A 160 18.28 -1.44 17.77
C VAL A 160 18.44 -2.40 16.61
N ALA A 161 17.35 -2.89 16.03
CA ALA A 161 17.38 -3.85 14.93
C ALA A 161 16.55 -3.38 13.73
N LEU A 162 17.12 -3.53 12.54
CA LEU A 162 16.49 -3.21 11.26
C LEU A 162 16.43 -4.47 10.40
N LYS A 163 15.28 -4.67 9.75
CA LYS A 163 15.08 -5.69 8.72
C LYS A 163 15.49 -5.14 7.36
N ALA A 164 15.66 -6.01 6.36
CA ALA A 164 16.02 -5.63 4.99
C ALA A 164 15.19 -4.46 4.45
N ASP A 165 13.87 -4.53 4.53
CA ASP A 165 12.96 -3.44 4.08
C ASP A 165 13.26 -2.10 4.78
N SER A 166 13.63 -2.12 6.07
CA SER A 166 14.00 -0.91 6.82
C SER A 166 15.39 -0.39 6.43
N ILE A 167 16.31 -1.29 6.06
CA ILE A 167 17.66 -0.92 5.59
C ILE A 167 17.56 -0.23 4.23
N THR A 168 16.70 -0.71 3.33
CA THR A 168 16.50 -0.10 2.00
C THR A 168 15.64 1.17 2.05
N ALA A 169 14.94 1.41 3.15
CA ALA A 169 14.16 2.62 3.37
C ALA A 169 15.03 3.85 3.66
N VAL A 170 16.24 3.67 4.21
CA VAL A 170 17.20 4.78 4.40
C VAL A 170 17.78 5.19 3.05
N ARG A 171 17.53 6.43 2.63
CA ARG A 171 17.90 6.93 1.27
C ARG A 171 19.15 7.80 1.21
N ARG A 172 19.96 7.79 2.25
CA ARG A 172 21.29 8.41 2.23
C ARG A 172 22.19 7.68 1.25
N THR A 173 22.82 8.42 0.34
CA THR A 173 23.71 7.84 -0.68
C THR A 173 24.84 7.03 -0.04
N GLU A 174 25.45 7.56 1.03
CA GLU A 174 26.55 6.89 1.74
C GLU A 174 26.11 5.55 2.35
N TRP A 175 24.87 5.51 2.85
CA TRP A 175 24.25 4.29 3.38
C TRP A 175 23.99 3.28 2.26
N LEU A 176 23.35 3.71 1.18
CA LEU A 176 22.99 2.83 0.07
C LEU A 176 24.23 2.24 -0.61
N ASP A 177 25.26 3.05 -0.83
CA ASP A 177 26.51 2.61 -1.45
C ASP A 177 27.25 1.60 -0.57
N ALA A 178 27.26 1.81 0.74
CA ALA A 178 27.83 0.85 1.67
C ALA A 178 27.05 -0.48 1.68
N VAL A 179 25.72 -0.44 1.61
CA VAL A 179 24.89 -1.65 1.51
C VAL A 179 25.11 -2.36 0.17
N ARG A 180 25.23 -1.62 -0.94
CA ARG A 180 25.57 -2.19 -2.27
C ARG A 180 26.94 -2.87 -2.23
N ALA A 181 27.96 -2.19 -1.71
CA ALA A 181 29.30 -2.73 -1.57
C ALA A 181 29.32 -4.03 -0.74
N LEU A 182 28.53 -4.10 0.33
CA LEU A 182 28.36 -5.32 1.10
C LEU A 182 27.74 -6.46 0.28
N VAL A 183 26.68 -6.17 -0.47
CA VAL A 183 26.01 -7.17 -1.32
C VAL A 183 26.95 -7.70 -2.41
N GLU A 184 27.75 -6.82 -3.02
CA GLU A 184 28.78 -7.21 -3.99
C GLU A 184 29.85 -8.11 -3.37
N GLU A 185 30.35 -7.75 -2.19
CA GLU A 185 31.34 -8.53 -1.47
C GLU A 185 30.82 -9.91 -1.07
N LEU A 186 29.58 -9.99 -0.58
CA LEU A 186 28.93 -11.25 -0.24
C LEU A 186 28.82 -12.17 -1.45
N HIS A 187 28.52 -11.62 -2.63
CA HIS A 187 28.46 -12.40 -3.87
C HIS A 187 29.85 -12.84 -4.34
N ARG A 188 30.85 -11.95 -4.28
CA ARG A 188 32.24 -12.26 -4.65
C ARG A 188 32.79 -13.44 -3.85
N ARG A 189 32.40 -13.55 -2.58
CA ARG A 189 32.79 -14.65 -1.69
C ARG A 189 31.90 -15.89 -1.78
N GLY A 190 30.93 -15.92 -2.70
CA GLY A 190 30.00 -17.04 -2.85
C GLY A 190 29.03 -17.24 -1.67
N ILE A 191 28.93 -16.28 -0.75
CA ILE A 191 28.02 -16.35 0.41
C ILE A 191 26.55 -16.21 -0.03
N ILE A 192 26.32 -15.46 -1.10
CA ILE A 192 25.01 -15.33 -1.74
C ILE A 192 25.10 -15.69 -3.21
N SER A 193 24.02 -16.30 -3.72
CA SER A 193 23.89 -16.61 -5.15
C SER A 193 23.73 -15.35 -6.01
N GLY A 194 24.05 -15.45 -7.31
CA GLY A 194 23.82 -14.36 -8.26
C GLY A 194 22.35 -13.93 -8.35
N ARG A 195 21.40 -14.86 -8.11
CA ARG A 195 19.96 -14.54 -8.01
C ARG A 195 19.65 -13.69 -6.78
N GLN A 196 20.24 -14.02 -5.62
CA GLN A 196 20.09 -13.23 -4.39
C GLN A 196 20.72 -11.85 -4.54
N ARG A 197 21.93 -11.75 -5.13
CA ARG A 197 22.59 -10.47 -5.44
C ARG A 197 21.67 -9.56 -6.26
N ARG A 198 21.20 -10.04 -7.44
CA ARG A 198 20.32 -9.25 -8.31
C ARG A 198 19.03 -8.81 -7.61
N ARG A 199 18.46 -9.67 -6.77
CA ARG A 199 17.27 -9.34 -5.99
C ARG A 199 17.56 -8.24 -4.96
N LEU A 200 18.63 -8.35 -4.18
CA LEU A 200 18.97 -7.38 -3.15
C LEU A 200 19.30 -6.01 -3.75
N LEU A 201 20.10 -5.95 -4.82
CA LEU A 201 20.39 -4.70 -5.51
C LEU A 201 19.12 -4.02 -6.03
N ARG A 202 18.22 -4.80 -6.64
CA ARG A 202 16.90 -4.29 -7.07
C ARG A 202 16.08 -3.75 -5.89
N GLU A 203 16.07 -4.44 -4.75
CA GLU A 203 15.36 -3.98 -3.54
C GLU A 203 15.96 -2.69 -2.98
N ILE A 204 17.28 -2.53 -3.02
CA ILE A 204 18.00 -1.31 -2.61
C ILE A 204 17.62 -0.14 -3.51
N ASP A 205 17.68 -0.32 -4.82
CA ASP A 205 17.34 0.74 -5.78
C ASP A 205 15.86 1.12 -5.66
N ALA A 206 14.98 0.12 -5.54
CA ALA A 206 13.54 0.31 -5.45
C ALA A 206 13.03 0.92 -4.13
N GLY A 207 13.81 0.86 -3.05
CA GLY A 207 13.56 1.62 -1.82
C GLY A 207 12.52 1.11 -0.86
N PRO A 208 11.83 1.99 -0.11
CA PRO A 208 10.80 1.53 0.81
C PRO A 208 9.62 0.94 0.03
N ASN A 209 9.16 -0.22 0.48
CA ASN A 209 8.00 -0.92 -0.06
C ASN A 209 6.72 -0.59 0.70
N VAL A 210 6.64 0.60 1.29
CA VAL A 210 5.51 1.05 2.08
C VAL A 210 4.62 1.97 1.25
N VAL A 211 3.31 1.75 1.35
CA VAL A 211 2.26 2.62 0.83
C VAL A 211 1.39 3.10 1.99
N GLU A 212 1.06 4.38 2.03
CA GLU A 212 0.09 4.94 2.97
C GLU A 212 -1.31 4.88 2.34
N MET A 213 -2.27 4.32 3.07
CA MET A 213 -3.69 4.29 2.70
C MET A 213 -4.50 4.82 3.89
N ALA A 214 -5.24 5.91 3.68
CA ALA A 214 -6.00 6.58 4.74
C ALA A 214 -5.18 6.87 6.02
N GLY A 215 -3.92 7.32 5.88
CA GLY A 215 -3.04 7.58 7.02
C GLY A 215 -2.38 6.33 7.64
N VAL A 216 -2.66 5.14 7.11
CA VAL A 216 -2.13 3.87 7.59
C VAL A 216 -1.08 3.32 6.62
N GLU A 217 0.12 3.03 7.14
CA GLU A 217 1.19 2.39 6.38
C GLU A 217 0.96 0.89 6.18
N PHE A 218 1.05 0.42 4.94
CA PHE A 218 1.03 -0.98 4.51
C PHE A 218 2.32 -1.36 3.80
N THR A 219 2.82 -2.56 4.09
CA THR A 219 3.95 -3.16 3.37
C THR A 219 3.45 -3.86 2.11
N VAL A 220 4.08 -3.56 0.98
CA VAL A 220 3.80 -4.14 -0.33
C VAL A 220 4.87 -5.16 -0.68
N ARG A 221 4.46 -6.38 -1.02
CA ARG A 221 5.35 -7.46 -1.45
C ARG A 221 4.73 -8.25 -2.58
N THR A 222 5.54 -9.03 -3.26
CA THR A 222 5.08 -10.02 -4.23
C THR A 222 5.50 -11.41 -3.82
N LYS A 223 4.60 -12.37 -4.02
CA LYS A 223 4.89 -13.80 -3.90
C LYS A 223 4.47 -14.46 -5.21
N GLY A 224 5.44 -14.72 -6.08
CA GLY A 224 5.16 -15.14 -7.46
C GLY A 224 4.39 -14.05 -8.22
N ARG A 225 3.19 -14.37 -8.71
CA ARG A 225 2.29 -13.43 -9.40
C ARG A 225 1.27 -12.75 -8.48
N GLN A 226 1.34 -12.97 -7.17
CA GLN A 226 0.40 -12.38 -6.21
C GLN A 226 0.99 -11.12 -5.57
N ILE A 227 0.23 -10.03 -5.59
CA ILE A 227 0.52 -8.80 -4.84
C ILE A 227 -0.06 -8.95 -3.43
N ILE A 228 0.78 -8.71 -2.43
CA ILE A 228 0.45 -8.77 -1.01
C ILE A 228 0.63 -7.37 -0.44
N ILE A 229 -0.46 -6.76 0.02
CA ILE A 229 -0.46 -5.46 0.70
C ILE A 229 -0.95 -5.71 2.12
N LYS A 230 -0.06 -5.61 3.10
CA LYS A 230 -0.38 -5.99 4.48
C LYS A 230 0.26 -5.09 5.53
N ARG A 231 -0.44 -4.96 6.64
CA ARG A 231 0.06 -4.40 7.91
C ARG A 231 0.00 -5.49 8.96
N GLU A 232 1.07 -5.63 9.76
CA GLU A 232 1.18 -6.64 10.81
C GLU A 232 1.48 -5.95 12.14
N SER A 233 0.86 -6.43 13.23
CA SER A 233 1.11 -5.92 14.59
C SER A 233 0.84 -7.01 15.62
N LEU A 234 1.59 -6.99 16.72
CA LEU A 234 1.31 -7.80 17.91
C LEU A 234 0.25 -7.15 18.81
N LEU A 235 -0.04 -5.87 18.62
CA LEU A 235 -1.00 -5.11 19.42
C LEU A 235 -2.37 -5.13 18.76
N ALA A 236 -3.36 -5.70 19.45
CA ALA A 236 -4.74 -5.79 18.96
C ALA A 236 -5.35 -4.40 18.71
N GLU A 237 -5.04 -3.43 19.56
CA GLU A 237 -5.45 -2.02 19.45
C GLU A 237 -5.03 -1.41 18.10
N VAL A 238 -3.78 -1.66 17.68
CA VAL A 238 -3.26 -1.15 16.39
C VAL A 238 -4.02 -1.77 15.21
N ILE A 239 -4.38 -3.06 15.29
CA ILE A 239 -5.16 -3.72 14.25
C ILE A 239 -6.59 -3.18 14.21
N ASN A 240 -7.27 -3.09 15.35
CA ASN A 240 -8.64 -2.58 15.43
C ASN A 240 -8.72 -1.12 14.94
N SER A 241 -7.80 -0.28 15.39
CA SER A 241 -7.73 1.12 14.96
C SER A 241 -7.45 1.24 13.45
N THR A 242 -6.66 0.32 12.88
CA THR A 242 -6.49 0.23 11.41
C THR A 242 -7.79 -0.14 10.72
N VAL A 243 -8.54 -1.12 11.23
CA VAL A 243 -9.84 -1.55 10.67
C VAL A 243 -10.83 -0.39 10.66
N GLU A 244 -10.98 0.32 11.77
CA GLU A 244 -11.90 1.46 11.88
C GLU A 244 -11.48 2.63 10.98
N THR A 245 -10.17 2.88 10.84
CA THR A 245 -9.65 3.89 9.91
C THR A 245 -10.00 3.55 8.45
N LEU A 246 -9.81 2.29 8.04
CA LEU A 246 -10.15 1.85 6.69
C LEU A 246 -11.66 1.91 6.44
N LYS A 247 -12.49 1.51 7.41
CA LYS A 247 -13.97 1.62 7.34
C LYS A 247 -14.41 3.06 7.16
N SER A 248 -13.89 3.95 8.00
CA SER A 248 -14.17 5.39 7.93
C SER A 248 -13.71 6.01 6.61
N ALA A 249 -12.72 5.42 5.96
CA ALA A 249 -12.20 5.85 4.66
C ALA A 249 -12.94 5.22 3.46
N GLY A 250 -14.03 4.47 3.69
CA GLY A 250 -14.85 3.88 2.63
C GLY A 250 -14.41 2.51 2.14
N LEU A 251 -13.59 1.78 2.91
CA LEU A 251 -13.27 0.38 2.64
C LEU A 251 -14.10 -0.55 3.54
N GLU A 252 -14.53 -1.71 3.03
CA GLU A 252 -15.37 -2.65 3.77
C GLU A 252 -14.57 -3.89 4.18
N GLU A 253 -14.68 -4.29 5.44
CA GLU A 253 -14.06 -5.51 5.96
C GLU A 253 -14.77 -6.75 5.40
N GLY A 254 -14.01 -7.72 4.93
CA GLY A 254 -14.52 -8.92 4.23
C GLY A 254 -14.64 -8.74 2.71
N ALA A 255 -14.73 -7.50 2.21
CA ALA A 255 -14.78 -7.20 0.79
C ALA A 255 -13.49 -6.56 0.26
N HIS A 256 -13.11 -5.40 0.80
CA HIS A 256 -11.96 -4.61 0.36
C HIS A 256 -10.68 -4.96 1.14
N PHE A 257 -10.82 -5.43 2.38
CA PHE A 257 -9.71 -5.93 3.18
C PHE A 257 -10.15 -7.05 4.12
N ILE A 258 -9.18 -7.80 4.65
CA ILE A 258 -9.39 -8.85 5.65
C ILE A 258 -8.54 -8.53 6.86
N ALA A 259 -9.13 -8.54 8.05
CA ALA A 259 -8.42 -8.37 9.30
C ALA A 259 -8.40 -9.67 10.11
N LYS A 260 -7.26 -9.95 10.74
CA LYS A 260 -7.12 -10.97 11.77
C LYS A 260 -6.50 -10.34 13.01
N ARG A 261 -7.19 -10.45 14.13
CA ARG A 261 -6.68 -9.97 15.42
C ARG A 261 -5.56 -10.89 15.93
N PRO A 262 -4.57 -10.36 16.66
CA PRO A 262 -3.59 -11.21 17.32
C PRO A 262 -4.28 -12.07 18.38
N ASP A 263 -3.83 -13.32 18.51
CA ASP A 263 -4.29 -14.27 19.52
C ASP A 263 -3.06 -14.82 20.27
N GLY A 264 -2.95 -14.50 21.55
CA GLY A 264 -1.77 -14.79 22.37
C GLY A 264 -0.48 -14.20 21.77
N SER A 265 0.45 -15.07 21.38
CA SER A 265 1.74 -14.68 20.77
C SER A 265 1.69 -14.53 19.25
N SER A 266 0.53 -14.78 18.62
CA SER A 266 0.38 -14.72 17.16
C SER A 266 0.24 -13.28 16.66
N LEU A 267 0.88 -12.99 15.52
CA LEU A 267 0.79 -11.69 14.85
C LEU A 267 -0.60 -11.48 14.26
N GLY A 268 -1.24 -10.36 14.62
CA GLY A 268 -2.42 -9.85 13.93
C GLY A 268 -2.02 -9.17 12.62
N TYR A 269 -2.95 -9.09 11.68
CA TYR A 269 -2.73 -8.45 10.39
C TYR A 269 -3.99 -7.84 9.78
N VAL A 270 -3.78 -6.86 8.91
CA VAL A 270 -4.76 -6.34 7.97
C VAL A 270 -4.21 -6.51 6.56
N TYR A 271 -4.96 -7.16 5.68
CA TYR A 271 -4.60 -7.44 4.30
C TYR A 271 -5.56 -6.72 3.35
N ILE A 272 -5.05 -5.93 2.41
CA ILE A 272 -5.88 -5.34 1.36
C ILE A 272 -6.16 -6.41 0.29
N SER A 273 -7.43 -6.71 0.07
CA SER A 273 -7.87 -7.74 -0.87
C SER A 273 -7.52 -7.33 -2.30
N VAL A 274 -6.90 -8.23 -3.07
CA VAL A 274 -6.55 -7.99 -4.48
C VAL A 274 -7.37 -8.95 -5.34
N PRO A 275 -8.29 -8.47 -6.20
CA PRO A 275 -8.30 -7.11 -6.76
C PRO A 275 -9.25 -6.11 -6.07
N THR A 276 -10.20 -6.56 -5.26
CA THR A 276 -11.33 -5.75 -4.79
C THR A 276 -10.93 -4.47 -4.04
N GLY A 277 -9.96 -4.56 -3.12
CA GLY A 277 -9.43 -3.39 -2.42
C GLY A 277 -8.72 -2.41 -3.36
N LEU A 278 -8.03 -2.88 -4.40
CA LEU A 278 -7.42 -1.99 -5.40
C LEU A 278 -8.48 -1.28 -6.25
N TRP A 279 -9.57 -1.96 -6.58
CA TRP A 279 -10.67 -1.36 -7.30
C TRP A 279 -11.37 -0.28 -6.48
N GLN A 280 -11.57 -0.51 -5.18
CA GLN A 280 -12.12 0.52 -4.30
C GLN A 280 -11.19 1.74 -4.18
N LEU A 281 -9.87 1.55 -4.18
CA LEU A 281 -8.93 2.69 -4.22
C LEU A 281 -9.07 3.50 -5.52
N GLU A 282 -9.29 2.83 -6.66
CA GLU A 282 -9.49 3.50 -7.95
C GLU A 282 -10.83 4.24 -8.00
N GLU A 283 -11.86 3.69 -7.38
CA GLU A 283 -13.17 4.35 -7.20
C GLU A 283 -13.04 5.61 -6.34
N LEU A 284 -12.41 5.52 -5.17
CA LEU A 284 -12.14 6.67 -4.31
C LEU A 284 -11.31 7.75 -5.03
N ARG A 285 -10.32 7.34 -5.84
CA ARG A 285 -9.57 8.27 -6.70
C ARG A 285 -10.48 9.01 -7.68
N ARG A 286 -11.42 8.31 -8.32
CA ARG A 286 -12.40 8.91 -9.25
C ARG A 286 -13.37 9.87 -8.56
N GLN A 287 -13.68 9.61 -7.29
CA GLN A 287 -14.46 10.53 -6.44
C GLN A 287 -13.66 11.76 -5.96
N GLY A 288 -12.39 11.91 -6.37
CA GLY A 288 -11.54 13.04 -6.00
C GLY A 288 -10.88 12.90 -4.63
N ILE A 289 -10.80 11.70 -4.07
CA ILE A 289 -10.17 11.48 -2.76
C ILE A 289 -8.64 11.46 -2.91
N ASP A 290 -8.00 12.56 -2.53
CA ASP A 290 -6.56 12.79 -2.73
C ASP A 290 -5.64 11.70 -2.17
N TRP A 291 -5.96 11.16 -0.99
CA TRP A 291 -5.09 10.15 -0.39
C TRP A 291 -5.12 8.84 -1.19
N ALA A 292 -6.24 8.52 -1.85
CA ALA A 292 -6.36 7.33 -2.69
C ALA A 292 -5.53 7.48 -3.97
N ASP A 293 -5.53 8.67 -4.58
CA ASP A 293 -4.64 8.99 -5.71
C ASP A 293 -3.16 8.83 -5.34
N ARG A 294 -2.74 9.40 -4.20
CA ARG A 294 -1.37 9.25 -3.69
C ARG A 294 -1.01 7.78 -3.42
N ALA A 295 -1.92 7.01 -2.82
CA ALA A 295 -1.71 5.59 -2.55
C ALA A 295 -1.50 4.79 -3.84
N LEU A 296 -2.32 5.03 -4.87
CA LEU A 296 -2.21 4.35 -6.16
C LEU A 296 -0.93 4.73 -6.90
N LYS A 297 -0.58 6.02 -6.98
CA LYS A 297 0.70 6.48 -7.56
C LYS A 297 1.88 5.80 -6.86
N ARG A 298 1.85 5.74 -5.52
CA ARG A 298 2.90 5.08 -4.74
C ARG A 298 2.98 3.58 -5.01
N LEU A 299 1.84 2.89 -5.13
CA LEU A 299 1.81 1.48 -5.52
C LEU A 299 2.43 1.26 -6.92
N GLU A 300 2.13 2.12 -7.88
CA GLU A 300 2.69 2.05 -9.22
C GLU A 300 4.21 2.25 -9.22
N GLU A 301 4.71 3.24 -8.48
CA GLU A 301 6.16 3.47 -8.31
C GLU A 301 6.85 2.21 -7.76
N ILE A 302 6.30 1.65 -6.67
CA ILE A 302 6.82 0.43 -6.05
C ILE A 302 6.80 -0.73 -7.06
N ALA A 303 5.72 -0.86 -7.83
CA ALA A 303 5.55 -1.94 -8.80
C ALA A 303 6.50 -1.80 -10.00
N LYS A 304 6.70 -0.60 -10.52
CA LYS A 304 7.69 -0.31 -11.57
C LYS A 304 9.10 -0.63 -11.11
N ALA A 305 9.49 -0.11 -9.94
CA ALA A 305 10.83 -0.29 -9.40
C ALA A 305 11.16 -1.76 -9.07
N ARG A 306 10.14 -2.58 -8.74
CA ARG A 306 10.32 -3.99 -8.40
C ARG A 306 10.00 -4.96 -9.53
N GLY A 307 9.50 -4.47 -10.66
CA GLY A 307 9.21 -5.26 -11.85
C GLY A 307 7.97 -6.15 -11.70
N PHE A 308 6.90 -5.62 -11.08
CA PHE A 308 5.58 -6.27 -11.03
C PHE A 308 4.45 -5.33 -11.50
N TYR A 309 4.80 -4.26 -12.21
CA TYR A 309 3.84 -3.28 -12.71
C TYR A 309 2.79 -3.89 -13.65
N ASP A 310 3.18 -4.86 -14.46
CA ASP A 310 2.29 -5.65 -15.32
C ASP A 310 1.20 -6.37 -14.54
N VAL A 311 1.54 -6.97 -13.40
CA VAL A 311 0.58 -7.63 -12.51
C VAL A 311 -0.37 -6.61 -11.87
N LEU A 312 0.17 -5.48 -11.38
CA LEU A 312 -0.63 -4.42 -10.78
C LEU A 312 -1.61 -3.82 -11.79
N GLN A 313 -1.09 -3.46 -12.96
CA GLN A 313 -1.85 -2.83 -14.03
C GLN A 313 -2.98 -3.74 -14.53
N LYS A 314 -2.76 -5.05 -14.58
CA LYS A 314 -3.82 -6.01 -14.92
C LYS A 314 -5.01 -5.93 -13.96
N HIS A 315 -4.77 -5.73 -12.66
CA HIS A 315 -5.84 -5.57 -11.68
C HIS A 315 -6.49 -4.19 -11.78
N LEU A 316 -5.71 -3.12 -11.92
CA LEU A 316 -6.22 -1.75 -11.98
C LEU A 316 -6.94 -1.42 -13.30
N ARG A 317 -6.54 -2.04 -14.42
CA ARG A 317 -7.12 -1.78 -15.74
C ARG A 317 -8.64 -1.91 -15.75
N LEU A 318 -9.17 -2.98 -15.14
CA LEU A 318 -10.62 -3.20 -15.05
C LEU A 318 -11.32 -2.08 -14.30
N ALA A 319 -10.74 -1.60 -13.21
CA ALA A 319 -11.30 -0.48 -12.47
C ALA A 319 -11.12 0.85 -13.20
N ARG A 320 -10.04 1.05 -13.97
CA ARG A 320 -9.82 2.26 -14.75
C ARG A 320 -10.77 2.38 -15.93
N GLU A 321 -11.10 1.25 -16.55
CA GLU A 321 -12.04 1.17 -17.67
C GLU A 321 -13.50 1.16 -17.18
N ALA A 322 -13.75 0.90 -15.89
CA ALA A 322 -15.10 0.89 -15.32
C ALA A 322 -15.78 2.26 -15.50
N GLU A 323 -17.04 2.25 -15.93
CA GLU A 323 -17.88 3.43 -16.18
C GLU A 323 -17.29 4.48 -17.15
N THR A 324 -16.29 4.11 -17.96
CA THR A 324 -15.69 5.05 -18.93
C THR A 324 -16.46 5.12 -20.24
N VAL A 325 -17.22 4.09 -20.58
CA VAL A 325 -17.95 3.99 -21.84
C VAL A 325 -19.39 4.44 -21.65
N ASN A 326 -19.84 5.43 -22.42
CA ASN A 326 -21.26 5.73 -22.52
C ASN A 326 -21.90 4.73 -23.49
N PRO A 327 -22.81 3.84 -23.05
CA PRO A 327 -23.46 2.88 -23.94
C PRO A 327 -24.47 3.54 -24.89
N ARG A 328 -24.92 4.76 -24.59
CA ARG A 328 -25.96 5.46 -25.34
C ARG A 328 -25.50 5.79 -26.77
N GLY A 329 -26.31 5.40 -27.75
CA GLY A 329 -26.02 5.59 -29.17
C GLY A 329 -25.19 4.48 -29.80
N LEU A 330 -24.88 3.40 -29.06
CA LEU A 330 -24.19 2.24 -29.64
C LEU A 330 -25.15 1.49 -30.58
N VAL A 331 -24.95 1.63 -31.89
CA VAL A 331 -25.70 0.91 -32.91
C VAL A 331 -25.06 -0.45 -33.17
N VAL A 332 -25.87 -1.50 -33.14
CA VAL A 332 -25.46 -2.88 -33.41
C VAL A 332 -26.34 -3.43 -34.52
N GLU A 333 -25.68 -3.91 -35.58
CA GLU A 333 -26.33 -4.44 -36.78
C GLU A 333 -25.84 -5.84 -37.10
N ASP A 334 -26.77 -6.70 -37.51
CA ASP A 334 -26.50 -8.01 -38.09
C ASP A 334 -27.31 -8.14 -39.38
N PRO A 335 -26.70 -7.84 -40.54
CA PRO A 335 -27.36 -7.92 -41.84
C PRO A 335 -27.92 -9.32 -42.14
N GLY A 336 -27.23 -10.38 -41.68
CA GLY A 336 -27.65 -11.76 -41.90
C GLY A 336 -28.89 -12.17 -41.09
N ALA A 337 -29.14 -11.49 -39.97
CA ALA A 337 -30.32 -11.70 -39.14
C ALA A 337 -31.42 -10.65 -39.36
N GLY A 338 -31.17 -9.61 -40.16
CA GLY A 338 -32.10 -8.50 -40.37
C GLY A 338 -32.34 -7.64 -39.13
N VAL A 339 -31.36 -7.60 -38.20
CA VAL A 339 -31.51 -6.92 -36.91
C VAL A 339 -30.65 -5.67 -36.85
N ARG A 340 -31.27 -4.54 -36.51
CA ARG A 340 -30.62 -3.28 -36.17
C ARG A 340 -31.16 -2.79 -34.82
N ALA A 341 -30.27 -2.54 -33.86
CA ALA A 341 -30.65 -2.03 -32.55
C ALA A 341 -29.68 -0.96 -32.05
N GLU A 342 -30.19 0.12 -31.47
CA GLU A 342 -29.41 1.17 -30.82
C GLU A 342 -29.56 1.06 -29.30
N ILE A 343 -28.46 1.02 -28.56
CA ILE A 343 -28.52 1.02 -27.09
C ILE A 343 -28.81 2.42 -26.58
N ARG A 344 -29.87 2.55 -25.77
CA ARG A 344 -30.26 3.80 -25.13
C ARG A 344 -29.65 3.94 -23.74
N ASP A 345 -29.66 2.87 -22.96
CA ASP A 345 -29.15 2.87 -21.58
C ASP A 345 -28.72 1.46 -21.12
N VAL A 346 -27.76 1.41 -20.20
CA VAL A 346 -27.39 0.19 -19.46
C VAL A 346 -27.20 0.58 -18.01
N ARG A 347 -28.07 0.09 -17.13
CA ARG A 347 -28.04 0.42 -15.70
C ARG A 347 -28.15 -0.82 -14.83
N VAL A 348 -27.73 -0.69 -13.58
CA VAL A 348 -27.93 -1.73 -12.57
C VAL A 348 -28.98 -1.29 -11.56
N GLU A 349 -29.97 -2.15 -11.41
CA GLU A 349 -30.99 -2.07 -10.37
C GLU A 349 -30.76 -3.19 -9.35
N TRP A 350 -31.31 -3.04 -8.15
CA TRP A 350 -31.22 -4.05 -7.10
C TRP A 350 -32.55 -4.76 -6.91
N THR A 351 -32.53 -6.08 -6.94
CA THR A 351 -33.67 -6.92 -6.58
C THR A 351 -33.31 -7.70 -5.32
N GLY A 352 -33.61 -7.10 -4.16
CA GLY A 352 -33.08 -7.57 -2.87
C GLY A 352 -31.55 -7.43 -2.82
N ARG A 353 -30.83 -8.52 -2.51
CA ARG A 353 -29.35 -8.55 -2.49
C ARG A 353 -28.70 -8.94 -3.81
N ARG A 354 -29.47 -8.99 -4.91
CA ARG A 354 -28.98 -9.44 -6.21
C ARG A 354 -28.97 -8.29 -7.22
N PRO A 355 -27.85 -8.07 -7.92
CA PRO A 355 -27.81 -7.05 -8.95
C PRO A 355 -28.55 -7.52 -10.19
N ARG A 356 -29.44 -6.67 -10.69
CA ARG A 356 -30.20 -6.82 -11.93
C ARG A 356 -29.64 -5.84 -12.94
N VAL A 357 -29.06 -6.33 -14.02
CA VAL A 357 -28.66 -5.47 -15.14
C VAL A 357 -29.89 -5.25 -16.01
N VAL A 358 -30.18 -4.00 -16.34
CA VAL A 358 -31.25 -3.58 -17.25
C VAL A 358 -30.61 -2.93 -18.46
N ILE A 359 -30.99 -3.38 -19.65
CA ILE A 359 -30.55 -2.83 -20.94
C ILE A 359 -31.77 -2.29 -21.66
N GLU A 360 -31.74 -1.01 -22.00
CA GLU A 360 -32.74 -0.32 -22.81
C GLU A 360 -32.17 -0.06 -24.19
N TYR A 361 -32.95 -0.35 -25.23
CA TYR A 361 -32.53 -0.27 -26.61
C TYR A 361 -33.71 0.05 -27.52
N GLU A 362 -33.43 0.56 -28.70
CA GLU A 362 -34.41 0.81 -29.75
C GLU A 362 -34.16 -0.14 -30.92
N ALA A 363 -35.19 -0.85 -31.36
CA ALA A 363 -35.13 -1.72 -32.52
C ALA A 363 -36.45 -1.62 -33.29
N GLY A 364 -36.37 -1.37 -34.60
CA GLY A 364 -37.55 -1.18 -35.46
C GLY A 364 -38.44 0.01 -35.02
N GLY A 365 -37.84 1.08 -34.52
CA GLY A 365 -38.55 2.29 -34.05
C GLY A 365 -39.29 2.12 -32.71
N GLN A 366 -39.14 0.97 -32.04
CA GLN A 366 -39.73 0.73 -30.72
C GLN A 366 -38.65 0.66 -29.64
N ILE A 367 -38.88 1.36 -28.54
CA ILE A 367 -38.05 1.25 -27.33
C ILE A 367 -38.44 -0.03 -26.61
N LYS A 368 -37.45 -0.89 -26.40
CA LYS A 368 -37.56 -2.17 -25.72
C LYS A 368 -36.56 -2.22 -24.58
N SER A 369 -36.84 -3.04 -23.59
CA SER A 369 -35.89 -3.33 -22.51
C SER A 369 -35.85 -4.80 -22.19
N PHE A 370 -34.72 -5.26 -21.67
CA PHE A 370 -34.62 -6.56 -21.04
C PHE A 370 -33.66 -6.51 -19.87
N SER A 371 -33.83 -7.45 -18.96
CA SER A 371 -33.03 -7.50 -17.74
C SER A 371 -32.68 -8.92 -17.36
N PHE A 372 -31.59 -9.09 -16.64
CA PHE A 372 -31.20 -10.36 -16.06
C PHE A 372 -30.58 -10.15 -14.67
N ILE A 373 -30.89 -11.06 -13.77
CA ILE A 373 -30.48 -11.00 -12.37
C ILE A 373 -29.28 -11.93 -12.19
N TRP A 374 -28.22 -11.39 -11.62
CA TRP A 374 -27.05 -12.17 -11.23
C TRP A 374 -27.31 -12.84 -9.89
N GLY A 375 -27.01 -14.14 -9.82
CA GLY A 375 -27.17 -14.91 -8.63
C GLY A 375 -26.12 -16.00 -8.51
N LEU A 376 -26.10 -16.62 -7.33
CA LEU A 376 -25.33 -17.83 -7.09
C LEU A 376 -26.20 -19.02 -7.47
N LYS A 377 -25.84 -19.75 -8.53
CA LYS A 377 -26.53 -21.01 -8.90
C LYS A 377 -26.06 -22.18 -8.04
N THR A 378 -24.82 -22.14 -7.57
CA THR A 378 -24.22 -23.11 -6.63
C THR A 378 -23.30 -22.37 -5.65
N ARG A 379 -22.71 -23.08 -4.68
CA ARG A 379 -21.71 -22.50 -3.75
C ARG A 379 -20.46 -21.92 -4.45
N ARG A 380 -20.31 -22.06 -5.78
CA ARG A 380 -19.09 -21.68 -6.51
C ARG A 380 -19.28 -20.77 -7.72
N ALA A 381 -20.47 -20.69 -8.33
CA ALA A 381 -20.64 -20.01 -9.62
C ALA A 381 -21.56 -18.78 -9.56
N ILE A 382 -21.05 -17.62 -9.97
CA ILE A 382 -21.83 -16.41 -10.25
C ILE A 382 -22.37 -16.50 -11.68
N VAL A 383 -23.69 -16.62 -11.81
CA VAL A 383 -24.35 -16.73 -13.11
C VAL A 383 -25.62 -15.91 -13.18
N ALA A 384 -25.96 -15.47 -14.39
CA ALA A 384 -27.28 -14.97 -14.72
C ALA A 384 -27.87 -15.83 -15.83
N THR A 385 -29.16 -16.15 -15.75
CA THR A 385 -29.87 -16.79 -16.87
C THR A 385 -30.63 -15.71 -17.61
N VAL A 386 -30.43 -15.62 -18.92
CA VAL A 386 -31.12 -14.66 -19.79
C VAL A 386 -31.77 -15.39 -20.96
N LYS A 387 -33.00 -15.00 -21.30
CA LYS A 387 -33.70 -15.53 -22.49
C LYS A 387 -33.34 -14.66 -23.70
N LEU A 388 -32.61 -15.24 -24.63
CA LEU A 388 -32.13 -14.60 -25.85
C LEU A 388 -33.09 -14.82 -27.03
N ASN A 389 -33.30 -13.75 -27.77
CA ASN A 389 -33.75 -13.73 -29.17
C ASN A 389 -32.62 -13.13 -30.02
N ALA A 390 -32.80 -13.01 -31.34
CA ALA A 390 -31.78 -12.46 -32.23
C ALA A 390 -31.30 -11.05 -31.80
N GLU A 391 -32.24 -10.16 -31.43
CA GLU A 391 -31.95 -8.82 -30.93
C GLU A 391 -31.09 -8.83 -29.65
N ARG A 392 -31.53 -9.55 -28.61
CA ARG A 392 -30.83 -9.61 -27.31
C ARG A 392 -29.47 -10.28 -27.41
N ALA A 393 -29.36 -11.31 -28.24
CA ALA A 393 -28.10 -12.01 -28.51
C ALA A 393 -27.06 -11.08 -29.13
N LEU A 394 -27.49 -10.29 -30.12
CA LEU A 394 -26.64 -9.30 -30.80
C LEU A 394 -26.19 -8.19 -29.83
N LEU A 395 -27.11 -7.64 -29.05
CA LEU A 395 -26.82 -6.61 -28.05
C LEU A 395 -25.85 -7.11 -26.98
N LEU A 396 -26.07 -8.30 -26.43
CA LEU A 396 -25.17 -8.87 -25.43
C LEU A 396 -23.80 -9.22 -26.01
N ALA A 397 -23.74 -9.70 -27.26
CA ALA A 397 -22.46 -9.92 -27.95
C ALA A 397 -21.65 -8.63 -28.06
N ALA A 398 -22.30 -7.52 -28.46
CA ALA A 398 -21.67 -6.21 -28.56
C ALA A 398 -21.25 -5.67 -27.18
N LEU A 399 -22.14 -5.73 -26.20
CA LEU A 399 -21.88 -5.21 -24.86
C LEU A 399 -20.74 -5.95 -24.17
N THR A 400 -20.74 -7.29 -24.25
CA THR A 400 -19.77 -8.14 -23.56
C THR A 400 -18.51 -8.43 -24.38
N GLY A 401 -18.53 -8.18 -25.69
CA GLY A 401 -17.47 -8.59 -26.62
C GLY A 401 -17.43 -10.10 -26.90
N ASP A 402 -18.40 -10.89 -26.41
CA ASP A 402 -18.45 -12.33 -26.65
C ASP A 402 -19.24 -12.63 -27.93
N GLY A 403 -18.52 -12.76 -29.05
CA GLY A 403 -19.10 -13.09 -30.36
C GLY A 403 -19.84 -14.43 -30.40
N ARG A 404 -19.59 -15.35 -29.46
CA ARG A 404 -20.29 -16.65 -29.38
C ARG A 404 -21.75 -16.50 -28.97
N LEU A 405 -22.14 -15.32 -28.49
CA LEU A 405 -23.52 -14.98 -28.16
C LEU A 405 -24.34 -14.67 -29.42
N LYS A 406 -23.72 -14.27 -30.53
CA LYS A 406 -24.44 -13.96 -31.78
C LYS A 406 -25.22 -15.17 -32.29
N GLY A 407 -26.45 -14.94 -32.75
CA GLY A 407 -27.32 -15.98 -33.30
C GLY A 407 -27.90 -16.98 -32.28
N LYS A 408 -27.52 -16.91 -30.99
CA LYS A 408 -28.08 -17.80 -29.97
C LYS A 408 -29.54 -17.45 -29.67
N ARG A 409 -30.37 -18.48 -29.52
CA ARG A 409 -31.79 -18.38 -29.13
C ARG A 409 -32.06 -19.24 -27.89
N GLY A 410 -33.01 -18.81 -27.06
CA GLY A 410 -33.41 -19.55 -25.86
C GLY A 410 -32.70 -19.10 -24.59
N ALA A 411 -32.78 -19.90 -23.53
CA ALA A 411 -32.17 -19.58 -22.25
C ALA A 411 -30.65 -19.82 -22.28
N LEU A 412 -29.86 -18.79 -21.99
CA LEU A 412 -28.41 -18.87 -21.92
C LEU A 412 -27.92 -18.49 -20.51
N GLN A 413 -26.86 -19.15 -20.07
CA GLN A 413 -26.15 -18.78 -18.85
C GLN A 413 -25.02 -17.79 -19.17
N LEU A 414 -25.06 -16.63 -18.52
CA LEU A 414 -23.96 -15.69 -18.46
C LEU A 414 -23.12 -15.98 -17.21
N HIS A 415 -21.80 -15.98 -17.36
CA HIS A 415 -20.82 -16.15 -16.28
C HIS A 415 -20.18 -14.82 -15.87
N ALA A 416 -19.43 -14.82 -14.76
CA ALA A 416 -18.72 -13.66 -14.21
C ALA A 416 -17.92 -12.83 -15.24
N LYS A 417 -17.34 -13.46 -16.27
CA LYS A 417 -16.65 -12.77 -17.36
C LYS A 417 -17.55 -11.75 -18.10
N HIS A 418 -18.83 -12.07 -18.30
CA HIS A 418 -19.77 -11.18 -18.97
C HIS A 418 -20.20 -10.04 -18.05
N LEU A 419 -20.33 -10.30 -16.74
CA LEU A 419 -20.58 -9.25 -15.75
C LEU A 419 -19.42 -8.25 -15.73
N LEU A 420 -18.18 -8.72 -15.68
CA LEU A 420 -16.98 -7.86 -15.74
C LEU A 420 -16.90 -7.06 -17.05
N ALA A 421 -17.31 -7.62 -18.18
CA ALA A 421 -17.34 -6.89 -19.44
C ALA A 421 -18.35 -5.74 -19.45
N LEU A 422 -19.41 -5.82 -18.64
CA LEU A 422 -20.44 -4.78 -18.53
C LEU A 422 -20.02 -3.63 -17.61
N THR A 423 -19.06 -3.82 -16.71
CA THR A 423 -18.67 -2.79 -15.73
C THR A 423 -18.05 -1.56 -16.36
N LYS A 424 -17.59 -1.65 -17.62
CA LYS A 424 -17.05 -0.51 -18.39
C LYS A 424 -18.10 0.53 -18.78
N TYR A 425 -19.38 0.17 -18.79
CA TYR A 425 -20.46 1.08 -19.16
C TYR A 425 -20.89 1.93 -17.98
N LYS A 426 -21.12 3.23 -18.22
CA LYS A 426 -21.71 4.16 -17.23
C LYS A 426 -23.02 3.59 -16.69
N GLY A 427 -23.23 3.68 -15.39
CA GLY A 427 -24.44 3.18 -14.72
C GLY A 427 -24.40 1.71 -14.30
N VAL A 428 -23.38 0.94 -14.71
CA VAL A 428 -23.16 -0.44 -14.25
C VAL A 428 -22.15 -0.47 -13.11
N GLY A 429 -20.95 0.08 -13.32
CA GLY A 429 -19.92 0.17 -12.31
C GLY A 429 -19.38 -1.16 -11.79
N LEU A 430 -18.50 -1.06 -10.79
CA LEU A 430 -17.99 -2.21 -10.04
C LEU A 430 -18.84 -2.52 -8.78
N SER A 431 -19.71 -1.61 -8.36
CA SER A 431 -20.67 -1.76 -7.25
C SER A 431 -21.45 -3.10 -7.25
N PRO A 432 -21.96 -3.60 -8.39
CA PRO A 432 -22.65 -4.89 -8.47
C PRO A 432 -21.73 -6.08 -8.24
N VAL A 433 -20.42 -5.93 -8.49
CA VAL A 433 -19.41 -6.96 -8.30
C VAL A 433 -18.99 -7.04 -6.83
N PHE A 434 -18.92 -5.90 -6.13
CA PHE A 434 -18.49 -5.83 -4.73
C PHE A 434 -19.46 -6.44 -3.73
N SER A 435 -20.77 -6.46 -4.03
CA SER A 435 -21.80 -6.99 -3.13
C SER A 435 -21.97 -8.51 -3.18
N LEU A 436 -21.34 -9.18 -4.16
CA LEU A 436 -21.34 -10.63 -4.26
C LEU A 436 -20.27 -11.20 -3.32
N PRO A 437 -20.52 -12.33 -2.62
CA PRO A 437 -19.60 -12.83 -1.60
C PRO A 437 -18.17 -13.01 -2.12
N VAL A 438 -17.26 -12.16 -1.63
CA VAL A 438 -15.92 -11.91 -2.17
C VAL A 438 -15.01 -13.13 -2.12
N SER A 439 -15.24 -14.07 -1.21
CA SER A 439 -14.52 -15.35 -1.15
C SER A 439 -14.72 -16.22 -2.40
N ARG A 440 -15.69 -15.92 -3.27
CA ARG A 440 -16.11 -16.77 -4.39
C ARG A 440 -15.85 -16.17 -5.78
N LEU A 441 -15.67 -14.85 -5.87
CA LEU A 441 -15.17 -14.18 -7.07
C LEU A 441 -13.78 -14.73 -7.48
N PHE A 442 -12.96 -15.12 -6.50
CA PHE A 442 -11.60 -15.62 -6.74
C PHE A 442 -11.53 -16.95 -7.52
N THR A 443 -12.44 -17.90 -7.29
CA THR A 443 -12.38 -19.21 -7.97
C THR A 443 -12.77 -19.15 -9.45
N ASP A 444 -13.69 -18.26 -9.81
CA ASP A 444 -14.18 -18.12 -11.19
C ASP A 444 -13.37 -17.11 -12.03
N ILE A 445 -12.75 -16.10 -11.39
CA ILE A 445 -12.06 -15.01 -12.09
C ILE A 445 -10.57 -15.31 -12.33
N LEU A 446 -9.89 -16.04 -11.43
CA LEU A 446 -8.46 -16.35 -11.58
C LEU A 446 -8.12 -17.08 -12.89
N PRO A 447 -8.88 -18.12 -13.31
CA PRO A 447 -8.60 -18.83 -14.55
C PRO A 447 -8.64 -17.91 -15.77
N TRP A 448 -9.59 -16.97 -15.80
CA TRP A 448 -9.77 -16.03 -16.90
C TRP A 448 -8.69 -14.95 -16.95
N LEU A 449 -8.24 -14.45 -15.79
CA LEU A 449 -7.07 -13.57 -15.74
C LEU A 449 -5.83 -14.29 -16.30
N VAL A 450 -5.67 -15.60 -16.06
CA VAL A 450 -4.53 -16.38 -16.60
C VAL A 450 -4.65 -16.64 -18.11
N GLN A 451 -5.86 -16.82 -18.64
CA GLN A 451 -6.10 -17.22 -20.04
C GLN A 451 -6.00 -16.09 -21.09
N TRP A 452 -5.87 -14.83 -20.69
CA TRP A 452 -5.77 -13.69 -21.63
C TRP A 452 -4.35 -13.48 -22.22
N ARG A 453 -3.45 -14.46 -22.06
CA ARG A 453 -2.20 -14.57 -22.83
C ARG A 453 -2.08 -15.99 -23.38
N GLY A 454 -2.14 -16.12 -24.69
CA GLY A 454 -1.65 -17.29 -25.43
C GLY A 454 -2.75 -18.17 -26.02
N CYS A 455 -3.14 -17.86 -27.26
CA CYS A 455 -3.11 -18.94 -28.25
C CYS A 455 -1.67 -19.50 -28.28
N ALA A 456 -1.59 -20.83 -28.27
CA ALA A 456 -0.39 -21.67 -28.26
C ALA A 456 0.33 -21.85 -26.90
N ILE A 457 0.62 -23.12 -26.63
CA ILE A 457 1.45 -23.71 -25.56
C ILE A 457 0.75 -23.91 -24.21
N TRP A 458 -0.16 -24.90 -24.17
CA TRP A 458 -0.31 -25.81 -23.04
C TRP A 458 -0.26 -27.24 -23.58
N GLY A 459 0.96 -27.69 -23.85
CA GLY A 459 1.33 -29.08 -24.07
C GLY A 459 2.72 -29.26 -23.48
N LEU A 460 2.88 -30.28 -22.64
CA LEU A 460 4.03 -30.59 -21.77
C LEU A 460 4.04 -29.84 -20.42
N ILE A 461 3.35 -30.42 -19.44
CA ILE A 461 3.96 -31.26 -18.40
C ILE A 461 2.77 -31.92 -17.66
N THR A 462 2.65 -33.23 -17.89
CA THR A 462 1.97 -34.20 -17.02
C THR A 462 2.65 -34.29 -15.67
#